data_AF-A0A963XTD9-F1
#
_entry.id   AF-A0A963XTD9-F1
#
_cell.length_a   1.000
_cell.length_b   1.000
_cell.length_c   1.000
_cell.angle_alpha   90.00
_cell.angle_beta   90.00
_cell.angle_gamma   90.00
#
_symmetry.space_group_name_H-M   'P 1'
#
loop_
_entity.id
_entity.type
_entity.pdbx_description
1 polymer ?
#
loop_
_entity_poly.entity_id
_entity_poly.type
_entity_poly.pdbx_seq_one_letter_code
_entity_poly.pdbx_strand_id
1 'polypeptide(L)'
;MPSYAAPIRDMQFVLDEVLEVSKSDVPGYGVLEPDFTSAILDEAGKIARDVLAPLNAAGDREGCRLENGVVYTPTGFGDAFQAIKDGGWNGLDLPEEYGGQNLPYIMGTAVGEIFVSAN
;
A
#
# COMPACT_ATOMS: atom_id res chain seq x y z
N MET A 1 7.45 -19.68 -7.92
CA MET A 1 7.09 -18.31 -8.36
C MET A 1 7.89 -17.34 -7.52
N PRO A 2 8.35 -16.20 -8.06
CA PRO A 2 8.99 -15.19 -7.22
C PRO A 2 8.01 -14.74 -6.14
N SER A 3 8.47 -14.72 -4.89
CA SER A 3 7.72 -14.21 -3.74
C SER A 3 8.13 -12.76 -3.48
N TYR A 4 7.17 -11.88 -3.29
CA TYR A 4 7.43 -10.52 -2.82
C TYR A 4 7.53 -10.50 -1.28
N ALA A 5 8.53 -9.81 -0.75
CA ALA A 5 8.69 -9.56 0.67
C ALA A 5 8.96 -8.07 0.87
N ALA A 6 8.05 -7.37 1.55
CA ALA A 6 8.17 -5.95 1.82
C ALA A 6 9.41 -5.66 2.69
N PRO A 7 10.21 -4.62 2.39
CA PRO A 7 11.43 -4.28 3.11
C PRO A 7 11.15 -3.53 4.43
N ILE A 8 10.20 -4.01 5.23
CA ILE A 8 9.65 -3.28 6.40
C ILE A 8 10.72 -2.82 7.38
N ARG A 9 11.75 -3.65 7.61
CA ARG A 9 12.89 -3.29 8.48
C ARG A 9 13.60 -2.03 8.00
N ASP A 10 13.84 -1.92 6.70
CA ASP A 10 14.54 -0.77 6.11
C ASP A 10 13.66 0.48 6.12
N MET A 11 12.37 0.30 5.83
CA MET A 11 11.38 1.38 5.91
C MET A 11 11.26 1.93 7.34
N GLN A 12 11.23 1.06 8.35
CA GLN A 12 11.23 1.44 9.77
C GLN A 12 12.51 2.18 10.16
N PHE A 13 13.67 1.70 9.72
CA PHE A 13 14.94 2.41 9.92
C PHE A 13 14.90 3.84 9.34
N VAL A 14 14.36 4.01 8.14
CA VAL A 14 14.23 5.34 7.52
C VAL A 14 13.27 6.23 8.30
N LEU A 15 12.10 5.72 8.71
CA LEU A 15 11.11 6.51 9.45
C LEU A 15 11.62 6.93 10.83
N ASP A 16 12.21 6.00 11.58
CA ASP A 16 12.50 6.20 13.00
C ASP A 16 13.91 6.74 13.26
N GLU A 17 14.91 6.25 12.53
CA GLU A 17 16.32 6.57 12.80
C GLU A 17 16.88 7.66 11.87
N VAL A 18 16.35 7.77 10.65
CA VAL A 18 16.85 8.77 9.67
C VAL A 18 15.99 10.03 9.67
N LEU A 19 14.67 9.87 9.55
CA LEU A 19 13.73 10.98 9.47
C LEU A 19 13.20 11.40 10.84
N GLU A 20 13.35 10.53 11.84
CA GLU A 20 12.88 10.74 13.22
C GLU A 20 11.43 11.24 13.26
N VAL A 21 10.54 10.60 12.50
CA VAL A 21 9.19 11.14 12.22
C VAL A 21 8.39 11.44 13.48
N SER A 22 8.47 10.58 14.51
CA SER A 22 7.78 10.79 15.79
C SER A 22 8.28 11.98 16.60
N LYS A 23 9.50 12.47 16.31
CA LYS A 23 10.11 13.64 16.97
C LYS A 23 9.95 14.93 16.17
N SER A 24 9.42 14.83 14.95
CA SER A 24 9.20 15.98 14.07
C SER A 24 8.03 16.84 14.57
N ASP A 25 8.12 18.16 14.34
CA ASP A 25 7.06 19.12 14.65
C ASP A 25 6.03 19.29 13.51
N VAL A 26 6.14 18.48 12.46
CA VAL A 26 5.21 18.48 11.34
C VAL A 26 3.81 18.05 11.82
N PRO A 27 2.75 18.84 11.52
CA PRO A 27 1.38 18.48 11.90
C PRO A 27 1.00 17.07 11.42
N GLY A 28 0.44 16.28 12.34
CA GLY A 28 0.05 14.88 12.10
C GLY A 28 1.15 13.84 12.36
N TYR A 29 2.43 14.23 12.43
CA TYR A 29 3.51 13.26 12.67
C TYR A 29 3.55 12.72 14.10
N GLY A 30 2.95 13.42 15.07
CA GLY A 30 2.87 12.96 16.46
C GLY A 30 2.05 11.67 16.68
N VAL A 31 1.39 11.14 15.65
CA VAL A 31 0.73 9.81 15.69
C VAL A 31 1.60 8.70 15.11
N LEU A 32 2.73 9.03 14.46
CA LEU A 32 3.62 8.10 13.78
C LEU A 32 4.62 7.47 14.76
N GLU A 33 4.12 6.92 15.86
CA GLU A 33 4.93 6.13 16.79
C GLU A 33 5.39 4.81 16.13
N PRO A 34 6.59 4.29 16.47
CA PRO A 34 7.16 3.10 15.82
C PRO A 34 6.24 1.89 15.76
N ASP A 35 5.54 1.58 16.86
CA ASP A 35 4.61 0.44 16.90
C ASP A 35 3.41 0.63 15.95
N PHE A 36 2.96 1.89 15.78
CA PHE A 36 1.84 2.22 14.91
C PHE A 36 2.25 2.15 13.44
N THR A 37 3.37 2.75 13.07
CA THR A 37 3.89 2.69 11.70
C THR A 37 4.23 1.25 11.32
N SER A 38 4.81 0.47 12.23
CA SER A 38 5.17 -0.94 12.02
C SER A 38 3.94 -1.79 11.73
N ALA A 39 2.87 -1.63 12.52
CA ALA A 39 1.61 -2.35 12.30
C ALA A 39 1.00 -2.06 10.91
N ILE A 40 1.03 -0.80 10.47
CA ILE A 40 0.53 -0.41 9.15
C ILE A 40 1.36 -1.07 8.03
N LEU A 41 2.69 -1.01 8.13
CA LEU A 41 3.59 -1.59 7.13
C LEU A 41 3.50 -3.13 7.09
N ASP A 42 3.32 -3.78 8.23
CA ASP A 42 3.14 -5.24 8.32
C ASP A 42 1.84 -5.69 7.65
N GLU A 43 0.72 -5.00 7.89
CA GLU A 43 -0.56 -5.31 7.23
C GLU A 43 -0.51 -5.02 5.73
N ALA A 44 0.10 -3.91 5.30
CA ALA A 44 0.35 -3.64 3.89
C ALA A 44 1.22 -4.74 3.25
N GLY A 45 2.27 -5.19 3.95
CA GLY A 45 3.15 -6.26 3.51
C GLY A 45 2.42 -7.60 3.32
N LYS A 46 1.45 -7.92 4.19
CA LYS A 46 0.60 -9.11 4.04
C LYS A 46 -0.26 -9.03 2.78
N ILE A 47 -0.91 -7.90 2.51
CA ILE A 47 -1.72 -7.71 1.31
C ILE A 47 -0.86 -7.80 0.05
N ALA A 48 0.31 -7.15 0.05
CA ALA A 48 1.23 -7.22 -1.06
C ALA A 48 1.69 -8.66 -1.36
N ARG A 49 2.03 -9.43 -0.32
CA ARG A 49 2.47 -10.82 -0.45
C ARG A 49 1.35 -11.77 -0.88
N ASP A 50 0.18 -11.67 -0.25
CA ASP A 50 -0.87 -12.69 -0.34
C ASP A 50 -1.90 -12.38 -1.43
N VAL A 51 -2.06 -11.11 -1.82
CA VAL A 51 -3.06 -10.66 -2.79
C VAL A 51 -2.42 -10.12 -4.06
N LEU A 52 -1.49 -9.17 -3.97
CA LEU A 52 -0.99 -8.44 -5.15
C LEU A 52 0.08 -9.19 -5.94
N ALA A 53 1.13 -9.66 -5.25
CA ALA A 53 2.28 -10.31 -5.88
C ALA A 53 1.91 -11.56 -6.70
N PRO A 54 0.97 -12.44 -6.27
CA PRO A 54 0.54 -13.58 -7.09
C PRO A 54 -0.07 -13.18 -8.44
N LEU A 55 -0.65 -11.98 -8.52
CA LEU A 55 -1.32 -11.49 -9.72
C LEU A 55 -0.37 -10.85 -10.73
N ASN A 56 0.84 -10.44 -10.32
CA ASN A 56 1.75 -9.66 -11.17
C ASN A 56 2.10 -10.40 -12.48
N ALA A 57 2.67 -11.61 -12.37
CA ALA A 57 3.04 -12.41 -13.55
C ALA A 57 1.83 -12.94 -14.34
N ALA A 58 0.65 -13.05 -13.73
CA ALA A 58 -0.57 -13.44 -14.43
C ALA A 58 -1.13 -12.25 -15.23
N GLY A 59 -1.13 -11.07 -14.63
CA GLY A 59 -1.56 -9.81 -15.23
C GLY A 59 -0.75 -9.44 -16.47
N ASP A 60 0.58 -9.59 -16.41
CA ASP A 60 1.47 -9.37 -17.57
C ASP A 60 1.14 -10.30 -18.76
N ARG A 61 0.86 -11.58 -18.46
CA ARG A 61 0.57 -12.60 -19.49
C ARG A 61 -0.81 -12.46 -20.11
N GLU A 62 -1.82 -12.10 -19.33
CA GLU A 62 -3.20 -11.95 -19.80
C GLU A 62 -3.43 -10.60 -20.48
N GLY A 63 -2.89 -9.52 -19.90
CA GLY A 63 -3.12 -8.15 -20.36
C GLY A 63 -4.58 -7.71 -20.22
N CYS A 64 -4.87 -6.48 -20.68
CA CYS A 64 -6.25 -6.00 -20.81
C CYS A 64 -6.78 -6.30 -22.21
N ARG A 65 -8.09 -6.59 -22.32
CA ARG A 65 -8.79 -6.60 -23.62
C ARG A 65 -9.79 -5.45 -23.70
N LEU A 66 -9.98 -4.93 -24.91
CA LEU A 66 -11.00 -3.94 -25.23
C LEU A 66 -12.03 -4.57 -26.17
N GLU A 67 -13.28 -4.64 -25.73
CA GLU A 67 -14.39 -5.15 -26.55
C GLU A 67 -15.58 -4.20 -26.45
N ASN A 68 -16.06 -3.69 -27.60
CA ASN A 68 -17.24 -2.82 -27.68
C ASN A 68 -17.21 -1.60 -26.72
N GLY A 69 -16.03 -1.03 -26.49
CA GLY A 69 -15.84 0.11 -25.58
C GLY A 69 -15.68 -0.26 -24.10
N VAL A 70 -15.69 -1.55 -23.75
CA VAL A 70 -15.46 -2.03 -22.38
C VAL A 70 -14.05 -2.62 -22.28
N VAL A 71 -13.29 -2.14 -21.29
CA VAL A 71 -11.98 -2.71 -20.93
C VAL A 71 -12.19 -3.78 -19.87
N TYR A 72 -11.62 -4.96 -20.10
CA TYR A 72 -11.59 -6.03 -19.11
C TYR A 72 -10.15 -6.21 -18.63
N THR A 73 -9.97 -6.09 -17.32
CA THR A 73 -8.70 -6.29 -16.63
C THR A 73 -8.37 -7.78 -16.49
N PRO A 74 -7.09 -8.14 -16.26
CA PRO A 74 -6.71 -9.52 -15.99
C PRO A 74 -7.51 -10.16 -14.86
N THR A 75 -7.60 -11.49 -14.91
CA THR A 75 -8.27 -12.30 -13.90
C THR A 75 -7.69 -12.03 -12.51
N GLY A 76 -8.57 -11.82 -11.52
CA GLY A 76 -8.19 -11.55 -10.12
C GLY A 76 -7.93 -10.08 -9.77
N PHE A 77 -7.69 -9.19 -10.76
CA PHE A 77 -7.44 -7.76 -10.47
C PHE A 77 -8.66 -7.07 -9.85
N GLY A 78 -9.88 -7.45 -10.25
CA GLY A 78 -11.12 -6.93 -9.66
C GLY A 78 -11.24 -7.27 -8.17
N ASP A 79 -10.95 -8.52 -7.80
CA ASP A 79 -11.00 -8.97 -6.41
C ASP A 79 -9.90 -8.32 -5.56
N ALA A 80 -8.69 -8.18 -6.11
CA ALA A 80 -7.59 -7.48 -5.46
C ALA A 80 -7.91 -5.99 -5.23
N PHE A 81 -8.49 -5.32 -6.23
CA PHE A 81 -8.94 -3.94 -6.09
C PHE A 81 -10.01 -3.79 -5.01
N GLN A 82 -10.96 -4.73 -4.95
CA GLN A 82 -11.98 -4.75 -3.91
C GLN A 82 -11.37 -4.94 -2.52
N ALA A 83 -10.36 -5.83 -2.36
CA ALA A 83 -9.65 -6.01 -1.09
C ALA A 83 -8.89 -4.74 -0.65
N ILE A 84 -8.21 -4.05 -1.57
CA ILE A 84 -7.55 -2.76 -1.29
C ILE A 84 -8.58 -1.71 -0.85
N LYS A 85 -9.71 -1.63 -1.55
CA LYS A 85 -10.79 -0.68 -1.25
C LYS A 85 -11.40 -0.96 0.13
N ASP A 86 -11.73 -2.21 0.43
CA ASP A 86 -12.38 -2.59 1.69
C ASP A 86 -11.46 -2.42 2.90
N GLY A 87 -10.14 -2.53 2.70
CA GLY A 87 -9.14 -2.21 3.72
C GLY A 87 -8.88 -0.70 3.90
N GLY A 88 -9.52 0.17 3.12
CA GLY A 88 -9.36 1.63 3.23
C GLY A 88 -8.00 2.16 2.75
N TRP A 89 -7.21 1.33 2.05
CA TRP A 89 -5.82 1.66 1.71
C TRP A 89 -5.67 2.79 0.69
N ASN A 90 -6.64 2.94 -0.21
CA ASN A 90 -6.67 4.03 -1.20
C ASN A 90 -6.92 5.42 -0.56
N GLY A 91 -7.33 5.45 0.71
CA GLY A 91 -7.66 6.68 1.44
C GLY A 91 -6.73 6.94 2.62
N LEU A 92 -5.59 6.27 2.70
CA LEU A 92 -4.71 6.28 3.88
C LEU A 92 -4.26 7.70 4.26
N ASP A 93 -3.89 8.49 3.26
CA ASP A 93 -3.40 9.88 3.38
C ASP A 93 -4.39 10.93 2.86
N LEU A 94 -5.67 10.55 2.65
CA LEU A 94 -6.72 11.46 2.18
C LEU A 94 -7.50 12.08 3.36
N PRO A 95 -8.13 13.25 3.17
CA PRO A 95 -8.91 13.91 4.23
C PRO A 95 -10.08 13.07 4.74
N GLU A 96 -10.26 13.05 6.07
CA GLU A 96 -11.39 12.39 6.74
C GLU A 96 -12.75 12.91 6.28
N GLU A 97 -12.86 14.20 5.91
CA GLU A 97 -14.11 14.80 5.43
C GLU A 97 -14.67 14.11 4.17
N TYR A 98 -13.81 13.40 3.41
CA TYR A 98 -14.19 12.63 2.23
C TYR A 98 -14.06 11.11 2.46
N GLY A 99 -13.88 10.66 3.70
CA GLY A 99 -13.76 9.25 4.07
C GLY A 99 -12.34 8.68 4.04
N GLY A 100 -11.31 9.52 3.98
CA GLY A 100 -9.92 9.10 4.18
C GLY A 100 -9.54 8.93 5.65
N GLN A 101 -8.29 8.57 5.91
CA GLN A 101 -7.74 8.34 7.26
C GLN A 101 -6.84 9.47 7.74
N ASN A 102 -6.55 10.46 6.87
CA ASN A 102 -5.78 11.66 7.16
C ASN A 102 -4.40 11.39 7.78
N LEU A 103 -3.80 10.22 7.50
CA LEU A 103 -2.43 9.97 7.88
C LEU A 103 -1.48 10.86 7.08
N PRO A 104 -0.32 11.20 7.65
CA PRO A 104 0.69 11.94 6.91
C PRO A 104 1.07 11.24 5.59
N TYR A 105 1.26 12.04 4.53
CA TYR A 105 1.59 11.58 3.18
C TYR A 105 2.79 10.60 3.11
N ILE A 106 3.73 10.71 4.07
CA ILE A 106 4.86 9.79 4.18
C ILE A 106 4.40 8.33 4.41
N MET A 107 3.32 8.11 5.15
CA MET A 107 2.75 6.76 5.34
C MET A 107 2.06 6.26 4.08
N GLY A 108 1.33 7.13 3.37
CA GLY A 108 0.77 6.80 2.05
C GLY A 108 1.85 6.40 1.06
N THR A 109 2.98 7.12 1.06
CA THR A 109 4.14 6.82 0.21
C THR A 109 4.81 5.50 0.58
N ALA A 110 5.05 5.26 1.87
CA ALA A 110 5.66 4.02 2.36
C ALA A 110 4.80 2.79 2.01
N VAL A 111 3.49 2.84 2.30
CA VAL A 111 2.55 1.78 1.90
C VAL A 111 2.48 1.64 0.37
N GLY A 112 2.51 2.76 -0.36
CA GLY A 112 2.54 2.79 -1.82
C GLY A 112 3.73 2.04 -2.42
N GLU A 113 4.94 2.19 -1.86
CA GLU A 113 6.12 1.43 -2.28
C GLU A 113 5.87 -0.08 -2.20
N ILE A 114 5.27 -0.53 -1.10
CA ILE A 114 4.95 -1.94 -0.86
C ILE A 114 4.01 -2.49 -1.94
N PHE A 115 2.96 -1.73 -2.27
CA PHE A 115 1.97 -2.16 -3.26
C PHE A 115 2.50 -2.11 -4.69
N VAL A 116 3.11 -1.00 -5.09
CA VAL A 116 3.66 -0.80 -6.45
C VAL A 116 4.78 -1.80 -6.75
N SER A 117 5.57 -2.17 -5.75
CA SER A 117 6.62 -3.18 -5.94
C SER A 117 6.05 -4.60 -6.10
N ALA A 118 4.87 -4.85 -5.53
CA ALA A 118 4.21 -6.15 -5.64
C ALA A 118 3.48 -6.32 -6.98
N ASN A 119 2.76 -5.28 -7.44
CA ASN A 119 2.02 -5.27 -8.70
C ASN A 119 1.72 -3.84 -9.17
#